data_AF-A0A0M7I650-F1
#
_entry.id   AF-A0A0M7I650-F1
#
_cell.length_a   1.000
_cell.length_b   1.000
_cell.length_c   1.000
_cell.angle_alpha   90.00
_cell.angle_beta   90.00
_cell.angle_gamma   90.00
#
_symmetry.space_group_name_H-M   'P 1'
#
loop_
_entity.id
_entity.type
_entity.pdbx_description
1 polymer ?
#
loop_
_entity_poly.entity_id
_entity_poly.type
_entity_poly.pdbx_seq_one_letter_code
_entity_poly.pdbx_strand_id
1 'polypeptide(L)'
;MKSARETAVELAALLTLCQTLQSEKNGVGRHAPSVFASDHETFSERIVEACMYTKMLNYLLPMHSQLVTVGDEMERQSKIRVNASESYARVALDHLLAQYLPGQSRINDCVAALPAFSVPLM
;
A
#
# COMPACT_ATOMS: atom_id res chain seq x y z
N MET A 1 19.74 9.76 0.26
CA MET A 1 18.48 9.38 -0.41
C MET A 1 17.38 9.41 0.64
N LYS A 2 16.26 10.11 0.39
CA LYS A 2 15.10 10.05 1.30
C LYS A 2 14.50 8.65 1.29
N SER A 3 14.04 8.19 2.45
CA SER A 3 13.34 6.90 2.52
C SER A 3 11.99 6.99 1.82
N ALA A 4 11.46 5.87 1.31
CA ALA A 4 10.14 5.86 0.69
C ALA A 4 9.04 6.39 1.62
N ARG A 5 9.22 6.16 2.94
CA ARG A 5 8.37 6.69 3.99
C ARG A 5 8.37 8.21 4.06
N GLU A 6 9.55 8.83 4.01
CA GLU A 6 9.69 10.29 4.01
C GLU A 6 9.04 10.90 2.76
N THR A 7 9.31 10.34 1.59
CA THR A 7 8.75 10.81 0.31
C THR A 7 7.22 10.79 0.32
N ALA A 8 6.63 9.74 0.88
CA ALA A 8 5.18 9.59 0.96
C ALA A 8 4.53 10.52 2.00
N VAL A 9 5.19 10.80 3.13
CA VAL A 9 4.72 11.81 4.08
C VAL A 9 4.73 13.19 3.40
N GLU A 10 5.78 13.50 2.66
CA GLU A 10 5.90 14.75 1.90
C GLU A 10 4.84 14.86 0.79
N LEU A 11 4.57 13.77 0.06
CA LEU A 11 3.49 13.70 -0.93
C LEU A 11 2.11 13.94 -0.30
N ALA A 12 1.80 13.29 0.81
CA ALA A 12 0.54 13.50 1.52
C ALA A 12 0.39 14.95 2.01
N ALA A 13 1.46 15.56 2.51
CA ALA A 13 1.48 16.96 2.90
C ALA A 13 1.26 17.89 1.70
N LEU A 14 1.91 17.63 0.56
CA LEU A 14 1.75 18.42 -0.67
C LEU A 14 0.33 18.32 -1.22
N LEU A 15 -0.25 17.13 -1.25
CA LEU A 15 -1.63 16.90 -1.70
C LEU A 15 -2.65 17.61 -0.80
N THR A 16 -2.42 17.59 0.51
CA THR A 16 -3.24 18.34 1.48
C THR A 16 -3.15 19.85 1.22
N LEU A 17 -1.94 20.37 0.99
CA LEU A 17 -1.73 21.78 0.67
C LEU A 17 -2.43 22.18 -0.64
N CYS A 18 -2.34 21.35 -1.69
CA CYS A 18 -3.05 21.59 -2.94
C CYS A 18 -4.57 21.72 -2.73
N GLN A 19 -5.14 20.91 -1.84
CA GLN A 19 -6.57 20.99 -1.52
C GLN A 19 -6.92 22.31 -0.83
N THR A 20 -6.14 22.75 0.15
CA THR A 20 -6.32 24.04 0.83
C THR A 20 -6.27 25.20 -0.17
N LEU A 21 -5.26 25.24 -1.03
CA LEU A 21 -5.10 26.30 -2.03
C LEU A 21 -6.24 26.33 -3.06
N GLN A 22 -6.76 25.16 -3.46
CA GLN A 22 -7.94 25.11 -4.35
C GLN A 22 -9.21 25.58 -3.64
N SER A 23 -9.32 25.36 -2.33
CA SER A 23 -10.46 25.85 -1.54
C SER A 23 -10.48 27.35 -1.42
N GLU A 24 -9.32 27.94 -1.16
CA GLU A 24 -9.14 29.40 -1.17
C GLU A 24 -9.46 29.99 -2.54
N LYS A 25 -8.93 29.40 -3.62
CA LYS A 25 -9.16 29.86 -5.00
C LYS A 25 -10.65 29.85 -5.39
N ASN A 26 -11.36 28.78 -5.05
CA ASN A 26 -12.73 28.57 -5.50
C ASN A 26 -13.77 29.13 -4.50
N GLY A 27 -13.34 29.61 -3.33
CA GLY A 27 -14.24 30.07 -2.26
C GLY A 27 -15.09 28.95 -1.64
N VAL A 28 -14.71 27.69 -1.84
CA VAL A 28 -15.44 26.50 -1.37
C VAL A 28 -14.65 25.86 -0.24
N GLY A 29 -15.24 25.81 0.96
CA GLY A 29 -14.67 25.10 2.10
C GLY A 29 -14.72 23.60 1.84
N ARG A 30 -13.56 22.98 1.56
CA ARG A 30 -13.44 21.52 1.45
C ARG A 30 -12.97 20.97 2.77
N HIS A 31 -13.54 19.84 3.17
CA HIS A 31 -13.10 19.13 4.37
C HIS A 31 -11.66 18.63 4.23
N ALA A 32 -10.92 18.59 5.32
CA ALA A 32 -9.57 18.02 5.31
C ALA A 32 -9.61 16.57 4.79
N PRO A 33 -8.56 16.08 4.10
CA PRO A 33 -8.55 14.73 3.54
C PRO A 33 -8.74 13.59 4.58
N SER A 34 -8.60 13.89 5.87
CA SER A 34 -8.86 12.95 6.96
C SER A 34 -10.33 12.85 7.39
N VAL A 35 -11.21 13.71 6.85
CA VAL A 35 -12.62 13.82 7.21
C VAL A 35 -13.46 13.31 6.06
N PHE A 36 -14.25 12.28 6.33
CA PHE A 36 -15.22 11.76 5.36
C PHE A 36 -16.44 12.69 5.33
N ALA A 37 -16.78 13.20 4.15
CA ALA A 37 -17.92 14.09 3.93
C ALA A 37 -18.74 13.57 2.75
N SER A 38 -20.08 13.65 2.83
CA SER A 38 -20.99 13.08 1.81
C SER A 38 -21.14 13.95 0.57
N ASP A 39 -20.55 15.14 0.59
CA ASP A 39 -20.44 16.09 -0.49
C ASP A 39 -19.28 15.67 -1.40
N HIS A 40 -19.63 14.79 -2.33
CA HIS A 40 -18.77 14.16 -3.33
C HIS A 40 -18.24 15.16 -4.35
N GLU A 41 -17.22 15.93 -3.97
CA GLU A 41 -16.45 16.71 -4.93
C GLU A 41 -15.30 15.86 -5.48
N THR A 42 -15.35 15.57 -6.79
CA THR A 42 -14.41 14.68 -7.49
C THR A 42 -12.93 15.03 -7.27
N PHE A 43 -12.60 16.30 -7.02
CA PHE A 43 -11.23 16.70 -6.71
C PHE A 43 -10.82 16.29 -5.29
N SER A 44 -11.67 16.53 -4.28
CA SER A 44 -11.43 16.18 -2.88
C SER A 44 -11.29 14.67 -2.72
N GLU A 45 -12.15 13.89 -3.38
CA GLU A 45 -12.09 12.42 -3.36
C GLU A 45 -10.76 11.89 -3.90
N ARG A 46 -10.28 12.42 -5.02
CA ARG A 46 -9.00 12.02 -5.61
C ARG A 46 -7.81 12.36 -4.71
N ILE A 47 -7.90 13.45 -3.94
CA ILE A 47 -6.87 13.80 -2.94
C ILE A 47 -6.92 12.83 -1.76
N VAL A 48 -8.10 12.48 -1.27
CA VAL A 48 -8.28 11.48 -0.21
C VAL A 48 -7.73 10.13 -0.65
N GLU A 49 -8.09 9.67 -1.84
CA GLU A 49 -7.64 8.41 -2.42
C GLU A 49 -6.11 8.37 -2.59
N ALA A 50 -5.52 9.43 -3.16
CA ALA A 50 -4.07 9.54 -3.31
C ALA A 50 -3.34 9.53 -1.96
N CYS A 51 -3.88 10.22 -0.95
CA CYS A 51 -3.35 10.19 0.42
C CYS A 51 -3.44 8.77 1.02
N MET A 52 -4.52 8.05 0.77
CA MET A 52 -4.71 6.67 1.25
C MET A 52 -3.73 5.70 0.59
N TYR A 53 -3.56 5.74 -0.74
CA TYR A 53 -2.57 4.91 -1.43
C TYR A 53 -1.15 5.20 -0.99
N THR A 54 -0.83 6.47 -0.77
CA THR A 54 0.49 6.89 -0.29
C THR A 54 0.77 6.33 1.11
N LYS A 55 -0.21 6.36 2.01
CA LYS A 55 -0.11 5.69 3.31
C LYS A 55 0.04 4.18 3.17
N MET A 56 -0.72 3.54 2.29
CA MET A 56 -0.62 2.09 2.09
C MET A 56 0.76 1.67 1.58
N LEU A 57 1.31 2.40 0.60
CA LEU A 57 2.67 2.19 0.10
C LEU A 57 3.74 2.32 1.20
N ASN A 58 3.54 3.21 2.17
CA ASN A 58 4.46 3.34 3.31
C ASN A 58 4.55 2.10 4.19
N TYR A 59 3.49 1.32 4.27
CA TYR A 59 3.49 0.06 5.02
C TYR A 59 3.99 -1.09 4.14
N LEU A 60 3.58 -1.12 2.88
CA LEU A 60 3.91 -2.22 1.97
C LEU A 60 5.38 -2.24 1.55
N LEU A 61 6.02 -1.08 1.34
CA LEU A 61 7.41 -1.04 0.87
C LEU A 61 8.42 -1.62 1.89
N PRO A 62 8.36 -1.27 3.19
CA PRO A 62 9.20 -1.93 4.19
C PRO A 62 8.94 -3.43 4.31
N MET A 63 7.66 -3.86 4.28
CA MET A 63 7.31 -5.28 4.34
C MET A 63 7.85 -6.05 3.13
N HIS A 64 7.73 -5.49 1.92
CA HIS A 64 8.33 -6.06 0.72
C HIS A 64 9.85 -6.19 0.87
N SER A 65 10.54 -5.14 1.35
CA SER A 65 11.98 -5.18 1.58
C SER A 65 12.38 -6.27 2.58
N GLN A 66 11.62 -6.44 3.66
CA GLN A 66 11.85 -7.51 4.64
C GLN A 66 11.65 -8.89 4.02
N LEU A 67 10.59 -9.07 3.21
CA LEU A 67 10.33 -10.33 2.51
C LEU A 67 11.43 -10.68 1.50
N VAL A 68 12.03 -9.70 0.82
CA VAL A 68 13.20 -9.94 -0.04
C VAL A 68 14.36 -10.49 0.78
N THR A 69 14.69 -9.85 1.91
CA THR A 69 15.78 -10.31 2.79
C THR A 69 15.52 -11.71 3.34
N VAL A 70 14.28 -11.99 3.74
CA VAL A 70 13.87 -13.32 4.20
C VAL A 70 14.02 -14.35 3.07
N GLY A 71 13.62 -14.01 1.84
CA GLY A 71 13.78 -14.88 0.68
C GLY A 71 15.24 -15.20 0.35
N ASP A 72 16.11 -14.19 0.33
CA ASP A 72 17.55 -14.39 0.11
C ASP A 72 18.14 -15.35 1.16
N GLU A 73 17.80 -15.14 2.44
CA GLU A 73 18.25 -16.03 3.51
C GLU A 73 17.67 -17.46 3.38
N MET A 74 16.41 -17.58 3.00
CA MET A 74 15.79 -18.90 2.77
C MET A 74 16.44 -19.65 1.62
N GLU A 75 16.86 -18.96 0.56
CA GLU A 75 17.60 -19.59 -0.55
C GLU A 75 19.00 -20.02 -0.12
N ARG A 76 19.72 -19.19 0.64
CA ARG A 76 21.03 -19.56 1.23
C ARG A 76 20.93 -20.81 2.11
N GLN A 77 19.81 -20.96 2.81
CA GLN A 77 19.49 -22.14 3.62
C GLN A 77 18.90 -23.31 2.80
N SER A 78 18.82 -23.20 1.47
CA SER A 78 18.23 -24.20 0.56
C SER A 78 16.76 -24.55 0.84
N LYS A 79 16.02 -23.66 1.51
CA LYS A 79 14.58 -23.83 1.79
C LYS A 79 13.72 -23.50 0.57
N ILE A 80 14.19 -22.57 -0.25
CA ILE A 80 13.57 -22.19 -1.53
C ILE A 80 14.65 -22.14 -2.63
N ARG A 81 14.22 -22.05 -3.88
CA ARG A 81 15.06 -21.71 -5.03
C ARG A 81 14.38 -20.59 -5.80
N VAL A 82 15.12 -19.57 -6.19
CA VAL A 82 14.61 -18.39 -6.87
C VAL A 82 15.33 -18.24 -8.20
N ASN A 83 14.58 -18.28 -9.30
CA ASN A 83 15.15 -18.07 -10.63
C ASN A 83 15.45 -16.57 -10.87
N ALA A 84 16.35 -16.26 -11.81
CA ALA A 84 16.76 -14.88 -12.10
C ALA A 84 15.61 -13.93 -12.50
N SER A 85 14.48 -14.46 -12.96
CA SER A 85 13.28 -13.69 -13.30
C SER A 85 12.26 -13.59 -12.16
N GLU A 86 12.49 -14.28 -11.03
CA GLU A 86 11.56 -14.37 -9.92
C GLU A 86 11.91 -13.38 -8.81
N SER A 87 10.89 -12.95 -8.07
CA SER A 87 11.07 -12.10 -6.90
C SER A 87 11.27 -12.96 -5.66
N TYR A 88 12.39 -12.75 -4.95
CA TYR A 88 12.64 -13.36 -3.64
C TYR A 88 11.48 -13.16 -2.66
N ALA A 89 10.90 -11.96 -2.61
CA ALA A 89 9.77 -11.69 -1.73
C ALA A 89 8.54 -12.55 -2.06
N ARG A 90 8.28 -12.79 -3.35
CA ARG A 90 7.15 -13.60 -3.80
C ARG A 90 7.35 -15.07 -3.46
N VAL A 91 8.50 -15.64 -3.82
CA VAL A 91 8.80 -17.05 -3.57
C VAL A 91 8.86 -17.34 -2.07
N ALA A 92 9.45 -16.42 -1.28
CA ALA A 92 9.46 -16.53 0.18
C ALA A 92 8.05 -16.51 0.77
N LEU A 93 7.20 -15.59 0.32
CA LEU A 93 5.83 -15.48 0.79
C LEU A 93 5.00 -16.72 0.42
N ASP A 94 5.09 -17.22 -0.81
CA ASP A 94 4.41 -18.45 -1.24
C ASP A 94 4.85 -19.66 -0.38
N HIS A 95 6.15 -19.76 -0.06
CA HIS A 95 6.65 -20.81 0.83
C HIS A 95 6.11 -20.68 2.26
N LEU A 96 6.10 -19.47 2.82
CA LEU A 96 5.54 -19.22 4.17
C LEU A 96 4.04 -19.52 4.22
N LEU A 97 3.28 -19.14 3.18
CA LEU A 97 1.86 -19.47 3.09
C LEU A 97 1.64 -20.98 3.04
N ALA A 98 2.41 -21.71 2.23
CA ALA A 98 2.32 -23.16 2.20
C ALA A 98 2.66 -23.82 3.55
N GLN A 99 3.60 -23.23 4.30
CA GLN A 99 4.02 -23.73 5.61
C GLN A 99 3.00 -23.48 6.72
N TYR A 100 2.39 -22.29 6.76
CA TYR A 100 1.57 -21.85 7.89
C TYR A 100 0.06 -21.80 7.60
N LEU A 101 -0.33 -21.78 6.32
CA LEU A 101 -1.72 -21.73 5.86
C LEU A 101 -1.96 -22.80 4.76
N PRO A 102 -1.82 -24.10 5.09
CA PRO A 102 -2.01 -25.18 4.12
C PRO A 102 -3.48 -25.20 3.67
N GLY A 103 -3.75 -24.66 2.48
CA GLY A 103 -5.09 -24.47 1.91
C GLY A 103 -5.30 -23.12 1.22
N GLN A 104 -4.44 -22.14 1.49
CA GLN A 104 -4.40 -20.83 0.81
C GLN A 104 -3.04 -20.62 0.16
N SER A 105 -2.60 -21.62 -0.61
CA SER A 105 -1.21 -21.76 -1.08
C SER A 105 -0.77 -20.72 -2.11
N ARG A 106 -1.65 -19.81 -2.53
CA ARG A 106 -1.30 -18.69 -3.42
C ARG A 106 -1.76 -17.39 -2.78
N ILE A 107 -0.94 -16.35 -2.92
CA ILE A 107 -1.28 -14.98 -2.50
C ILE A 107 -2.67 -14.56 -3.00
N ASN A 108 -3.05 -14.93 -4.23
CA ASN A 108 -4.37 -14.61 -4.78
C ASN A 108 -5.54 -15.22 -3.99
N ASP A 109 -5.34 -16.40 -3.41
CA ASP A 109 -6.35 -17.08 -2.60
C ASP A 109 -6.46 -16.43 -1.21
N CYS A 110 -5.33 -15.95 -0.66
CA CYS A 110 -5.33 -15.12 0.55
C CYS A 110 -5.96 -13.74 0.30
N VAL A 111 -5.70 -13.11 -0.84
CA VAL A 111 -6.30 -11.81 -1.21
C VAL A 111 -7.81 -11.92 -1.37
N ALA A 112 -8.30 -13.04 -1.90
CA ALA A 112 -9.74 -13.33 -1.97
C ALA A 112 -10.38 -13.61 -0.59
N ALA A 113 -9.58 -14.09 0.38
CA ALA A 113 -10.03 -14.42 1.73
C ALA A 113 -9.88 -13.26 2.74
N LEU A 114 -9.09 -12.24 2.42
CA LEU A 114 -9.10 -10.99 3.18
C LEU A 114 -10.48 -10.35 2.99
N PRO A 115 -11.15 -9.88 4.07
CA PRO A 115 -12.27 -8.98 3.86
C PRO A 115 -11.72 -7.88 2.96
N ALA A 116 -12.36 -7.65 1.82
CA ALA A 116 -12.08 -6.50 0.98
C ALA A 116 -11.82 -5.35 1.95
N PHE A 117 -10.64 -4.74 1.91
CA PHE A 117 -10.38 -3.56 2.71
C PHE A 117 -11.49 -2.60 2.33
N SER A 118 -12.56 -2.58 3.13
CA SER A 118 -13.84 -1.98 2.78
C SER A 118 -13.61 -0.49 2.81
N VAL A 119 -13.13 0.04 1.70
CA VAL A 119 -13.54 1.35 1.26
C VAL A 119 -14.83 1.08 0.50
N PRO A 120 -16.00 1.44 1.06
CA PRO A 120 -17.20 1.46 0.26
C PRO A 120 -16.96 2.51 -0.82
N LEU A 121 -16.71 2.05 -2.05
CA LEU A 121 -16.96 2.83 -3.25
C LEU A 121 -18.48 2.88 -3.39
N MET A 122 -19.09 3.88 -2.75
CA MET A 122 -20.40 4.39 -3.10
C MET A 122 -20.22 5.82 -3.61
#